data_AF-A0A3P7ERW2-F1
#
_entry.id   AF-A0A3P7ERW2-F1
#
_cell.length_a   1.000
_cell.length_b   1.000
_cell.length_c   1.000
_cell.angle_alpha   90.00
_cell.angle_beta   90.00
_cell.angle_gamma   90.00
#
_symmetry.space_group_name_H-M   'P 1'
#
loop_
_entity.id
_entity.type
_entity.pdbx_description
1 polymer ?
#
loop_
_entity_poly.entity_id
_entity_poly.type
_entity_poly.pdbx_seq_one_letter_code
_entity_poly.pdbx_strand_id
1 'polypeptide(L)'
;MIAEQCRLMLEEQKIDLVSSYKIASKEVVNEMEPPIWTEKKNLPEVTKSYETYMEKQILEDLAASVLQCCDTPIDVEFAEKLPSSPFCFPNGYSKEFQAERIKIPEGLFDTTYLKTIKLRVYAAPTPMERRFGAWIGGSILASLGAFQQMWISRAEYDDEGKSIVSKKCA
;
A
#
# COMPACT_ATOMS: atom_id res chain seq x y z
N MET A 1 1.30 -2.54 -4.73
CA MET A 1 -0.13 -2.59 -5.06
C MET A 1 -0.73 -1.20 -5.11
N ILE A 2 -0.73 -0.43 -4.01
CA ILE A 2 -1.30 0.94 -3.97
C ILE A 2 -0.66 1.88 -5.00
N ALA A 3 0.66 2.00 -5.04
CA ALA A 3 1.35 2.83 -6.03
C ALA A 3 0.98 2.46 -7.48
N GLU A 4 0.79 1.17 -7.74
CA GLU A 4 0.38 0.67 -9.07
C GLU A 4 -1.06 1.07 -9.40
N GLN A 5 -1.98 1.00 -8.43
CA GLN A 5 -3.35 1.49 -8.59
C GLN A 5 -3.40 3.01 -8.80
N CYS A 6 -2.55 3.77 -8.11
CA CYS A 6 -2.36 5.19 -8.38
C CYS A 6 -1.90 5.43 -9.82
N ARG A 7 -0.92 4.66 -10.32
CA ARG A 7 -0.45 4.78 -11.71
C ARG A 7 -1.57 4.54 -12.72
N LEU A 8 -2.33 3.46 -12.56
CA LEU A 8 -3.45 3.14 -13.45
C LEU A 8 -4.54 4.23 -13.44
N MET A 9 -4.81 4.83 -12.27
CA MET A 9 -5.71 5.97 -12.17
C MET A 9 -5.20 7.19 -12.95
N LEU A 10 -3.89 7.49 -12.88
CA LEU A 10 -3.29 8.59 -13.62
C LEU A 10 -3.30 8.34 -15.13
N GLU A 11 -3.01 7.11 -15.57
CA GLU A 11 -3.06 6.71 -16.98
C GLU A 11 -4.47 6.86 -17.57
N GLU A 12 -5.50 6.41 -16.84
CA GLU A 12 -6.91 6.59 -17.25
C GLU A 12 -7.28 8.07 -17.40
N GLN A 13 -6.72 8.90 -16.53
CA GLN A 13 -6.92 10.34 -16.53
C GLN A 13 -5.96 11.09 -17.45
N LYS A 14 -5.10 10.38 -18.19
CA LYS A 14 -4.10 10.94 -19.14
C LYS A 14 -3.14 11.94 -18.48
N ILE A 15 -2.70 11.63 -17.26
CA ILE A 15 -1.73 12.42 -16.51
C ILE A 15 -0.37 11.76 -16.62
N ASP A 16 0.55 12.41 -17.33
CA ASP A 16 1.91 11.92 -17.50
C ASP A 16 2.76 12.17 -16.25
N LEU A 17 3.45 11.12 -15.79
CA LEU A 17 4.40 11.22 -14.69
C LEU A 17 5.74 11.75 -15.21
N VAL A 18 6.12 12.92 -14.71
CA VAL A 18 7.44 13.50 -14.99
C VAL A 18 8.29 13.43 -13.73
N SER A 19 9.35 12.62 -13.76
CA SER A 19 10.31 12.50 -12.66
C SER A 19 10.97 13.85 -12.35
N SER A 20 11.11 14.15 -11.06
CA SER A 20 11.65 15.42 -10.57
C SER A 20 13.05 15.75 -11.13
N TYR A 21 13.89 14.75 -11.37
CA TYR A 21 15.25 14.96 -11.87
C TYR A 21 15.28 15.47 -13.33
N LYS A 22 14.20 15.29 -14.11
CA LYS A 22 14.09 15.78 -15.50
C LYS A 22 13.73 17.27 -15.57
N ILE A 23 13.23 17.84 -14.48
CA ILE A 23 12.69 19.20 -14.45
C ILE A 23 13.81 20.19 -14.09
N ALA A 24 14.04 21.19 -14.95
CA ALA A 24 14.93 22.31 -14.66
C ALA A 24 14.20 23.47 -13.95
N SER A 25 13.01 23.82 -14.44
CA SER A 25 12.13 24.80 -13.82
C SER A 25 10.66 24.45 -14.08
N LYS A 26 9.77 24.98 -13.25
CA LYS A 26 8.31 24.85 -13.39
C LYS A 26 7.63 26.15 -12.98
N GLU A 27 6.46 26.39 -13.54
CA GLU A 27 5.56 27.44 -13.11
C GLU A 27 4.30 26.81 -12.49
N VAL A 28 3.74 27.47 -11.48
CA VAL A 28 2.47 27.03 -10.90
C VAL A 28 1.37 27.44 -11.88
N VAL A 29 0.67 26.44 -12.39
CA VAL A 29 -0.48 26.61 -13.27
C VAL A 29 -1.77 26.46 -12.48
N ASN A 30 -2.88 26.97 -12.99
CA ASN A 30 -4.18 26.74 -12.34
C ASN A 30 -4.59 25.27 -12.49
N GLU A 31 -5.61 24.88 -11.73
CA GLU A 31 -6.16 23.53 -11.83
C GLU A 31 -6.57 23.19 -13.27
N MET A 32 -6.25 21.98 -13.72
CA MET A 32 -6.55 21.46 -15.07
C MET A 32 -5.82 22.12 -16.25
N GLU A 33 -5.02 23.17 -16.01
CA GLU A 33 -4.16 23.74 -17.05
C GLU A 33 -2.95 22.82 -17.33
N PRO A 34 -2.46 22.78 -18.58
CA PRO A 34 -1.28 21.97 -18.91
C PRO A 34 -0.05 22.47 -18.15
N PRO A 35 0.84 21.58 -17.69
CA PRO A 35 2.02 21.97 -16.93
C PRO A 35 3.00 22.78 -17.78
N ILE A 36 3.48 23.90 -17.22
CA ILE A 36 4.56 24.70 -17.80
C ILE A 36 5.85 24.35 -17.07
N TRP A 37 6.71 23.57 -17.71
CA TRP A 37 8.01 23.18 -17.18
C TRP A 37 9.07 23.11 -18.27
N THR A 38 10.33 23.27 -17.87
CA THR A 38 11.48 23.16 -18.76
C THR A 38 12.28 21.91 -18.43
N GLU A 39 12.71 21.18 -19.46
CA GLU A 39 13.55 20.00 -19.29
C GLU A 39 14.99 20.36 -18.99
N LYS A 40 15.60 19.61 -18.07
CA LYS A 40 16.98 19.81 -17.65
C LYS A 40 17.95 19.41 -18.75
N LYS A 41 18.82 20.37 -19.12
CA LYS A 41 19.86 20.16 -20.14
C LYS A 41 21.03 19.35 -19.58
N ASN A 42 21.70 18.60 -20.46
CA ASN A 42 22.89 17.81 -20.15
C ASN A 42 22.68 16.76 -19.03
N LEU A 43 21.50 16.12 -19.02
CA LEU A 43 21.25 15.01 -18.12
C LEU A 43 22.17 13.82 -18.47
N PRO A 44 22.80 13.17 -17.49
CA PRO A 44 23.48 11.90 -17.73
C PRO A 44 22.46 10.83 -18.14
N GLU A 45 22.91 9.83 -18.89
CA GLU A 45 22.09 8.66 -19.18
C GLU A 45 21.74 7.94 -17.86
N VAL A 46 20.45 7.76 -17.61
CA VAL A 46 19.95 7.11 -16.40
C VAL A 46 19.56 5.66 -16.66
N THR A 47 19.68 4.82 -15.64
CA THR A 47 19.21 3.44 -15.73
C THR A 47 17.68 3.36 -15.64
N LYS A 48 17.08 2.37 -16.30
CA LYS A 48 15.63 2.11 -16.22
C LYS A 48 15.16 1.90 -14.77
N SER A 49 15.96 1.23 -13.94
CA SER A 49 15.65 1.03 -12.52
C SER A 49 15.58 2.34 -11.74
N TYR A 50 16.46 3.31 -12.06
CA TYR A 50 16.42 4.62 -11.43
C TYR A 50 15.18 5.40 -11.87
N GLU A 51 14.85 5.38 -13.16
CA GLU A 51 13.60 5.98 -13.67
C GLU A 51 12.36 5.42 -12.96
N THR A 52 12.22 4.09 -12.93
CA THR A 52 11.09 3.43 -12.25
C THR A 52 11.04 3.76 -10.76
N TYR A 53 12.19 3.89 -10.10
CA TYR A 53 12.25 4.32 -8.71
C TYR A 53 11.74 5.76 -8.53
N MET A 54 12.17 6.69 -9.38
CA MET A 54 11.75 8.10 -9.31
C MET A 54 10.26 8.27 -9.61
N GLU A 55 9.71 7.54 -10.58
CA GLU A 55 8.26 7.49 -10.83
C GLU A 55 7.50 6.93 -9.62
N LYS A 56 8.00 5.84 -9.03
CA LYS A 56 7.40 5.23 -7.85
C LYS A 56 7.35 6.18 -6.66
N GLN A 57 8.36 7.02 -6.46
CA GLN A 57 8.35 8.03 -5.39
C GLN A 57 7.19 9.02 -5.56
N ILE A 58 6.88 9.46 -6.79
CA ILE A 58 5.74 10.35 -7.05
C ILE A 58 4.42 9.66 -6.69
N LEU A 59 4.30 8.37 -7.03
CA LEU A 59 3.11 7.58 -6.73
C LEU A 59 2.94 7.33 -5.22
N GLU A 60 4.04 7.13 -4.49
CA GLU A 60 4.02 7.00 -3.03
C GLU A 60 3.65 8.32 -2.34
N ASP A 61 4.16 9.45 -2.84
CA ASP A 61 3.82 10.78 -2.33
C ASP A 61 2.35 11.14 -2.60
N LEU A 62 1.85 10.85 -3.81
CA LEU A 62 0.43 10.94 -4.15
C LEU A 62 -0.41 10.07 -3.21
N ALA A 63 0.02 8.82 -2.99
CA ALA A 63 -0.71 7.90 -2.12
C ALA A 63 -0.80 8.42 -0.68
N ALA A 64 0.31 8.93 -0.14
CA ALA A 64 0.37 9.48 1.22
C ALA A 64 -0.42 10.79 1.37
N SER A 65 -0.45 11.62 0.32
CA SER A 65 -1.09 12.94 0.37
C SER A 65 -2.60 12.88 0.11
N VAL A 66 -3.05 11.97 -0.74
CA VAL A 66 -4.44 11.95 -1.23
C VAL A 66 -5.26 10.85 -0.57
N LEU A 67 -4.74 9.62 -0.47
CA LEU A 67 -5.57 8.46 -0.14
C LEU A 67 -6.02 8.44 1.31
N GLN A 68 -7.24 7.96 1.53
CA GLN A 68 -7.83 7.84 2.85
C GLN A 68 -8.60 6.53 2.96
N CYS A 69 -8.31 5.74 4.00
CA CYS A 69 -9.10 4.56 4.34
C CYS A 69 -10.39 4.98 5.05
N CYS A 70 -11.51 4.34 4.72
CA CYS A 70 -12.73 4.44 5.50
C CYS A 70 -12.77 3.35 6.58
N ASP A 71 -13.30 3.70 7.76
CA ASP A 71 -13.53 2.72 8.84
C ASP A 71 -14.81 1.89 8.60
N THR A 72 -15.68 2.35 7.71
CA THR A 72 -16.92 1.69 7.29
C THR A 72 -16.84 1.33 5.81
N PRO A 73 -17.61 0.32 5.36
CA PRO A 73 -17.73 0.04 3.92
C PRO A 73 -18.09 1.30 3.13
N ILE A 74 -17.54 1.45 1.92
CA ILE A 74 -17.75 2.63 1.09
C ILE A 74 -19.25 2.78 0.77
N ASP A 75 -19.80 3.93 1.14
CA ASP A 75 -20.98 4.50 0.50
C ASP A 75 -20.49 5.40 -0.65
N VAL A 76 -20.74 5.00 -1.90
CA VAL A 76 -20.28 5.72 -3.09
C VAL A 76 -20.90 7.11 -3.17
N GLU A 77 -22.17 7.24 -2.80
CA GLU A 77 -22.89 8.53 -2.83
C GLU A 77 -22.37 9.49 -1.77
N PHE A 78 -21.90 8.96 -0.64
CA PHE A 78 -21.22 9.74 0.37
C PHE A 78 -19.79 10.10 -0.05
N ALA A 79 -19.06 9.17 -0.66
CA ALA A 79 -17.68 9.37 -1.10
C ALA A 79 -17.55 10.51 -2.12
N GLU A 80 -18.54 10.69 -2.99
CA GLU A 80 -18.59 11.80 -3.96
C GLU A 80 -18.87 13.17 -3.31
N LYS A 81 -19.45 13.21 -2.11
CA LYS A 81 -19.75 14.45 -1.37
C LYS A 81 -18.60 14.92 -0.49
N LEU A 82 -17.57 14.08 -0.31
CA LEU A 82 -16.44 14.43 0.52
C LEU A 82 -15.54 15.48 -0.16
N PRO A 83 -14.91 16.38 0.62
CA PRO A 83 -14.05 17.43 0.06
C PRO A 83 -12.92 16.81 -0.75
N SER A 84 -12.57 17.39 -1.90
CA SER A 84 -11.42 16.98 -2.70
C SER A 84 -10.10 17.13 -1.92
N SER A 85 -9.10 16.32 -2.28
CA SER A 85 -7.71 16.52 -1.87
C SER A 85 -6.88 16.96 -3.08
N PRO A 86 -6.26 18.15 -3.07
CA PRO A 86 -5.39 18.60 -4.15
C PRO A 86 -4.03 17.91 -4.09
N PHE A 87 -3.43 17.65 -5.24
CA PHE A 87 -2.05 17.21 -5.36
C PHE A 87 -1.33 17.94 -6.48
N CYS A 88 -0.11 18.39 -6.21
CA CYS A 88 0.75 19.08 -7.16
C CYS A 88 1.88 18.16 -7.61
N PHE A 89 1.85 17.77 -8.88
CA PHE A 89 2.87 16.93 -9.48
C PHE A 89 4.22 17.68 -9.59
N PRO A 90 5.34 16.94 -9.71
CA PRO A 90 6.65 17.57 -9.79
C PRO A 90 6.79 18.61 -10.90
N ASN A 91 6.13 18.42 -12.04
CA ASN A 91 6.12 19.33 -13.20
C ASN A 91 5.23 20.57 -13.03
N GLY A 92 4.57 20.74 -11.88
CA GLY A 92 3.68 21.87 -11.60
C GLY A 92 2.22 21.64 -11.94
N TYR A 93 1.88 20.53 -12.64
CA TYR A 93 0.49 20.15 -12.86
C TYR A 93 -0.22 19.92 -11.52
N SER A 94 -1.41 20.48 -11.35
CA SER A 94 -2.17 20.37 -10.10
C SER A 94 -3.56 19.82 -10.38
N LYS A 95 -4.01 18.88 -9.54
CA LYS A 95 -5.30 18.21 -9.70
C LYS A 95 -5.94 17.90 -8.36
N GLU A 96 -7.26 18.08 -8.29
CA GLU A 96 -8.06 17.64 -7.17
C GLU A 96 -8.60 16.21 -7.33
N PHE A 97 -8.49 15.42 -6.26
CA PHE A 97 -8.95 14.04 -6.18
C PHE A 97 -10.10 13.91 -5.17
N GLN A 98 -11.27 13.48 -5.63
CA GLN A 98 -12.45 13.22 -4.79
C GLN A 98 -12.58 11.72 -4.44
N ALA A 99 -13.57 11.01 -4.98
CA ALA A 99 -13.91 9.65 -4.58
C ALA A 99 -12.78 8.63 -4.82
N GLU A 100 -11.90 8.87 -5.79
CA GLU A 100 -10.74 8.00 -6.08
C GLU A 100 -9.82 7.82 -4.87
N ARG A 101 -9.78 8.80 -3.96
CA ARG A 101 -8.94 8.73 -2.76
C ARG A 101 -9.33 7.61 -1.79
N ILE A 102 -10.58 7.15 -1.88
CA ILE A 102 -11.14 6.11 -1.01
C ILE A 102 -11.22 4.79 -1.76
N LYS A 103 -11.57 4.82 -3.05
CA LYS A 103 -11.68 3.60 -3.87
C LYS A 103 -10.34 2.84 -3.96
N ILE A 104 -9.22 3.53 -4.13
CA ILE A 104 -7.90 2.88 -4.25
C ILE A 104 -7.52 2.08 -2.99
N PRO A 105 -7.53 2.66 -1.77
CA PRO A 105 -7.22 1.90 -0.57
C PRO A 105 -8.27 0.84 -0.24
N GLU A 106 -9.55 1.05 -0.56
CA GLU A 106 -10.60 0.02 -0.37
C GLU A 106 -10.33 -1.25 -1.18
N GLY A 107 -9.61 -1.13 -2.30
CA GLY A 107 -9.07 -2.27 -3.03
C GLY A 107 -8.30 -3.29 -2.17
N LEU A 108 -7.77 -2.89 -1.01
CA LEU A 108 -7.13 -3.82 -0.06
C LEU A 108 -8.14 -4.77 0.61
N PHE A 109 -9.39 -4.35 0.77
CA PHE A 109 -10.45 -5.06 1.49
C PHE A 109 -11.49 -5.64 0.54
N ASP A 110 -11.86 -4.90 -0.50
CA ASP A 110 -12.72 -5.36 -1.59
C ASP A 110 -12.02 -5.22 -2.94
N THR A 111 -11.72 -6.37 -3.54
CA THR A 111 -11.04 -6.45 -4.84
C THR A 111 -11.84 -5.88 -6.01
N THR A 112 -13.15 -5.63 -5.85
CA THR A 112 -13.96 -5.01 -6.91
C THR A 112 -13.51 -3.58 -7.25
N TYR A 113 -12.85 -2.88 -6.32
CA TYR A 113 -12.32 -1.53 -6.53
C TYR A 113 -10.93 -1.51 -7.18
N LEU A 114 -10.28 -2.66 -7.33
CA LEU A 114 -8.96 -2.73 -7.95
C LEU A 114 -9.09 -2.68 -9.47
N LYS A 115 -8.42 -1.71 -10.09
CA LYS A 115 -8.26 -1.65 -11.55
C LYS A 115 -7.35 -2.80 -11.99
N THR A 116 -7.53 -3.26 -13.24
CA THR A 116 -7.11 -4.51 -13.90
C THR A 116 -5.67 -5.00 -13.69
N ILE A 117 -5.24 -5.17 -12.44
CA ILE A 117 -4.03 -5.89 -12.06
C ILE A 117 -4.43 -7.36 -11.98
N LYS A 118 -3.70 -8.23 -12.69
CA LYS A 118 -3.73 -9.67 -12.39
C LYS A 118 -3.16 -9.88 -10.99
N LEU A 119 -4.02 -9.83 -9.99
CA LEU A 119 -3.65 -10.07 -8.60
C LEU A 119 -3.63 -11.56 -8.34
N ARG A 120 -2.49 -12.05 -7.88
CA ARG A 120 -2.36 -13.41 -7.38
C ARG A 120 -2.45 -13.36 -5.86
N VAL A 121 -3.63 -13.68 -5.35
CA VAL A 121 -3.84 -13.82 -3.90
C VAL A 121 -3.33 -15.20 -3.48
N TYR A 122 -2.33 -15.22 -2.61
CA TYR A 122 -1.87 -16.44 -1.96
C TYR A 122 -2.58 -16.57 -0.62
N ALA A 123 -3.48 -17.55 -0.54
CA ALA A 123 -4.13 -17.94 0.69
C ALA A 123 -4.30 -19.46 0.68
N ALA A 124 -4.52 -20.06 1.86
CA ALA A 124 -4.87 -21.47 1.92
C ALA A 124 -6.13 -21.72 1.06
N PRO A 125 -6.13 -22.78 0.22
CA PRO A 125 -7.11 -22.94 -0.84
C PRO A 125 -8.53 -23.09 -0.31
N THR A 126 -8.70 -23.62 0.89
CA THR A 126 -10.02 -23.83 1.50
C THR A 126 -10.33 -22.82 2.59
N PRO A 127 -11.59 -22.35 2.72
CA PRO A 127 -12.01 -21.56 3.88
C PRO A 127 -11.76 -22.26 5.22
N MET A 128 -11.80 -23.59 5.25
CA MET A 128 -11.54 -24.40 6.44
C MET A 128 -10.09 -24.27 6.91
N GLU A 129 -9.11 -24.44 6.03
CA GLU A 129 -7.70 -24.24 6.37
C GLU A 129 -7.40 -22.80 6.78
N ARG A 130 -8.04 -21.81 6.15
CA ARG A 130 -7.89 -20.40 6.57
C ARG A 130 -8.46 -20.17 7.97
N ARG A 131 -9.63 -20.72 8.27
CA ARG A 131 -10.27 -20.63 9.59
C ARG A 131 -9.45 -21.31 10.69
N PHE A 132 -8.86 -22.46 10.38
CA PHE A 132 -8.09 -23.25 11.35
C PHE A 132 -6.57 -23.10 11.18
N GLY A 133 -6.09 -22.13 10.40
CA GLY A 133 -4.68 -21.99 10.05
C GLY A 133 -3.77 -21.83 11.27
N ALA A 134 -4.23 -21.08 12.28
CA ALA A 134 -3.53 -20.94 13.56
C ALA A 134 -3.41 -22.28 14.31
N TRP A 135 -4.47 -23.11 14.30
CA TRP A 135 -4.45 -24.45 14.93
C TRP A 135 -3.57 -25.43 14.17
N ILE A 136 -3.62 -25.41 12.83
CA ILE A 136 -2.75 -26.24 11.98
C ILE A 136 -1.29 -25.86 12.24
N GLY A 137 -0.94 -24.57 12.18
CA GLY A 137 0.40 -24.08 12.48
C GLY A 137 0.85 -24.44 13.91
N GLY A 138 -0.04 -24.26 14.90
CA GLY A 138 0.22 -24.65 16.29
C GLY A 138 0.48 -26.15 16.45
N SER A 139 -0.27 -27.01 15.76
CA SER A 139 -0.07 -28.46 15.81
C SER A 139 1.25 -28.91 15.17
N ILE A 140 1.67 -28.23 14.09
CA ILE A 140 2.95 -28.49 13.44
C ILE A 140 4.08 -28.09 14.38
N LEU A 141 4.05 -26.86 14.92
CA LEU A 141 5.05 -26.37 15.86
C LEU A 141 5.16 -27.27 17.09
N ALA A 142 4.03 -27.68 17.68
CA ALA A 142 4.01 -28.58 18.83
C ALA A 142 4.57 -29.97 18.54
N SER A 143 4.53 -30.41 17.28
CA SER A 143 5.06 -31.69 16.83
C SER A 143 6.56 -31.66 16.50
N LEU A 144 7.16 -30.46 16.39
CA LEU A 144 8.61 -30.33 16.17
C LEU A 144 9.37 -30.74 17.44
N GLY A 145 10.38 -31.60 17.31
CA GLY A 145 11.17 -32.07 18.45
C GLY A 145 11.82 -30.94 19.26
N ALA A 146 12.22 -29.85 18.60
CA ALA A 146 12.77 -28.66 19.28
C ALA A 146 11.77 -27.98 20.22
N PHE A 147 10.46 -28.13 19.97
CA PHE A 147 9.42 -27.52 20.78
C PHE A 147 9.22 -28.23 22.13
N GLN A 148 9.74 -29.45 22.30
CA GLN A 148 9.63 -30.19 23.56
C GLN A 148 10.30 -29.45 24.73
N GLN A 149 11.38 -28.70 24.48
CA GLN A 149 12.06 -27.90 25.51
C GLN A 149 11.21 -26.71 26.00
N MET A 150 10.24 -26.28 25.19
CA MET A 150 9.33 -25.18 25.48
C MET A 150 8.12 -25.63 26.31
N TRP A 151 7.89 -26.93 26.44
CA TRP A 151 6.76 -27.45 27.22
C TRP A 151 6.90 -27.06 28.67
N ILE A 152 5.80 -26.62 29.28
CA ILE A 152 5.74 -26.31 30.71
C ILE A 152 4.93 -27.41 31.35
N SER A 153 5.60 -28.26 32.13
CA SER A 153 4.94 -29.27 32.94
C SER A 153 4.17 -28.62 34.08
N ARG A 154 3.21 -29.37 34.63
CA ARG A 154 2.44 -28.91 35.79
C ARG A 154 3.34 -28.62 37.00
N ALA A 155 4.35 -29.45 37.24
CA ALA A 155 5.29 -29.26 38.36
C ALA A 155 6.09 -27.96 38.21
N GLU A 156 6.66 -27.73 37.01
CA GLU A 156 7.37 -26.48 36.72
C GLU A 156 6.46 -25.23 36.88
N TYR A 157 5.19 -25.33 36.48
CA TYR A 157 4.21 -24.25 36.67
C TYR A 157 3.84 -24.04 38.15
N ASP A 158 3.68 -25.11 38.92
CA ASP A 158 3.37 -25.03 40.35
C ASP A 158 4.55 -24.44 41.16
N ASP A 159 5.80 -24.69 40.74
CA ASP A 159 7.03 -24.17 41.38
C ASP A 159 7.31 -22.70 41.04
N GLU A 160 7.20 -22.32 39.77
CA GLU A 160 7.58 -20.97 39.29
C GLU A 160 6.39 -20.03 39.06
N GLY A 161 5.17 -20.56 39.12
CA GLY A 161 3.95 -19.87 38.77
C GLY A 161 3.92 -19.40 37.32
N LYS A 162 3.08 -18.40 37.04
CA LYS A 162 2.94 -17.76 35.71
C LYS A 162 4.25 -17.21 35.11
N SER A 163 5.27 -16.98 35.94
CA SER A 163 6.55 -16.38 35.50
C SER A 163 7.34 -17.27 34.55
N ILE A 164 7.17 -18.58 34.63
CA ILE A 164 7.88 -19.53 33.77
C ILE A 164 7.57 -19.37 32.29
N VAL A 165 6.35 -18.93 31.95
CA VAL A 165 5.96 -18.65 30.56
C VAL A 165 6.88 -17.59 29.96
N SER A 166 7.15 -16.51 30.69
CA SER A 166 8.07 -15.46 30.24
C SER A 166 9.51 -15.96 30.17
N LYS A 167 9.93 -16.90 31.01
CA LYS A 167 11.29 -17.47 30.96
C LYS A 167 11.51 -18.40 29.77
N LYS A 168 10.48 -19.20 29.40
CA LYS A 168 10.59 -20.11 28.24
C LYS A 168 10.32 -19.40 26.91
N CYS A 169 9.47 -18.37 26.87
CA CYS A 169 9.07 -17.70 25.63
C CYS A 169 9.85 -16.40 25.30
N ALA A 170 10.89 -16.07 26.06
CA ALA A 170 11.79 -14.95 25.75
C ALA A 170 12.90 -15.40 24.78
#